data_AF-A0A8S3V2K4-F1
#
_entry.id   AF-A0A8S3V2K4-F1
#
_cell.length_a   1.000
_cell.length_b   1.000
_cell.length_c   1.000
_cell.angle_alpha   90.00
_cell.angle_beta   90.00
_cell.angle_gamma   90.00
#
_symmetry.space_group_name_H-M   'P 1'
#
loop_
_entity.id
_entity.type
_entity.pdbx_description
1 polymer ?
#
loop_
_entity_poly.entity_id
_entity_poly.type
_entity_poly.pdbx_seq_one_letter_code
_entity_poly.pdbx_strand_id
1 'polypeptide(L)'
;MECTDLTNEKKEKILQFLQTNKITEYISKGGVPTSLDDTGQQWDFPNGWSPLQQIMIWSLESIPQTKQLARKLASSWLDSNFLGWQRTRGMFEKYNVLEPGTRGGGGEYDIQEGFGWTNGVALEILKKYGDVLTTPESNPQSTRFLYRRKFYIETNTTYKAWGHVSHVLASSLYLLTYCFH
;
A
#
# COMPACT_ATOMS: atom_id res chain seq x y z
N MET A 1 -18.25 0.01 22.83
CA MET A 1 -17.75 -1.33 22.47
C MET A 1 -16.23 -1.24 22.54
N GLU A 2 -15.64 -1.58 23.69
CA GLU A 2 -14.19 -1.60 23.84
C GLU A 2 -13.64 -2.77 23.02
N CYS A 3 -12.87 -2.45 21.98
CA CYS A 3 -12.02 -3.44 21.32
C CYS A 3 -11.03 -3.92 22.38
N THR A 4 -11.12 -5.21 22.74
CA THR A 4 -10.25 -5.80 23.75
C THR A 4 -8.79 -5.56 23.41
N ASP A 5 -8.05 -4.91 24.30
CA ASP A 5 -6.62 -4.73 24.16
C ASP A 5 -5.96 -6.10 23.91
N LEU A 6 -5.12 -6.17 22.87
CA LEU A 6 -4.34 -7.38 22.60
C LEU A 6 -3.56 -7.75 23.87
N THR A 7 -3.76 -8.97 24.37
CA THR A 7 -2.98 -9.49 25.50
C THR A 7 -1.50 -9.50 25.16
N ASN A 8 -0.64 -9.32 26.16
CA ASN A 8 0.82 -9.32 25.96
C ASN A 8 1.29 -10.64 25.34
N GLU A 9 0.70 -11.78 25.73
CA GLU A 9 1.01 -13.08 25.13
C GLU A 9 0.75 -13.12 23.61
N LYS A 10 -0.38 -12.57 23.14
CA LYS A 10 -0.69 -12.50 21.71
C LYS A 10 0.27 -11.58 20.96
N LYS A 11 0.66 -10.46 21.58
CA LYS A 11 1.67 -9.53 21.01
C LYS A 11 3.01 -10.23 20.81
N GLU A 12 3.50 -10.96 21.81
CA GLU A 12 4.76 -11.70 21.70
C GLU A 12 4.72 -12.78 20.61
N LYS A 13 3.61 -13.52 20.50
CA LYS A 13 3.43 -14.50 19.41
C LYS A 13 3.48 -13.85 18.02
N ILE A 14 2.88 -12.67 17.86
CA ILE A 14 2.96 -11.91 16.60
C ILE A 14 4.40 -11.48 16.31
N LEU A 15 5.10 -10.93 17.29
CA LEU A 15 6.50 -10.51 17.13
C LEU A 15 7.41 -11.70 16.77
N GLN A 16 7.22 -12.84 17.44
CA GLN A 16 7.93 -14.07 17.14
C GLN A 16 7.63 -14.55 15.71
N PHE A 17 6.36 -14.53 15.29
CA PHE A 17 5.97 -14.90 13.92
C PHE A 17 6.68 -14.02 12.87
N LEU A 18 6.72 -12.71 13.08
CA LEU A 18 7.38 -11.76 12.18
C LEU A 18 8.88 -12.06 12.04
N GLN A 19 9.53 -12.43 13.14
CA GLN A 19 10.96 -12.76 13.17
C GLN A 19 11.25 -14.12 12.53
N THR A 20 10.57 -15.18 12.97
CA THR A 20 10.79 -16.56 12.51
C THR A 20 10.59 -16.68 11.00
N ASN A 21 9.57 -15.99 10.46
CA ASN A 21 9.22 -16.05 9.04
C ASN A 21 9.86 -14.93 8.21
N LYS A 22 10.78 -14.14 8.79
CA LYS A 22 11.51 -13.07 8.09
C LYS A 22 10.58 -12.07 7.38
N ILE A 23 9.41 -11.81 7.96
CA ILE A 23 8.38 -10.93 7.35
C ILE A 23 8.93 -9.53 7.10
N THR A 24 9.85 -9.07 7.95
CA THR A 24 10.54 -7.78 7.82
C THR A 24 11.36 -7.64 6.54
N GLU A 25 11.86 -8.74 5.96
CA GLU A 25 12.59 -8.74 4.69
C GLU A 25 11.65 -8.43 3.53
N TYR A 26 10.46 -9.04 3.49
CA TYR A 26 9.45 -8.78 2.47
C TYR A 26 8.86 -7.37 2.59
N ILE A 27 8.59 -6.91 3.82
CA ILE A 27 8.19 -5.53 4.12
C ILE A 27 9.18 -4.52 3.54
N SER A 28 10.47 -4.84 3.52
CA SER A 28 11.51 -3.95 3.00
C SER A 28 11.62 -3.95 1.48
N LYS A 29 10.99 -4.89 0.79
CA LYS A 29 11.01 -5.02 -0.67
C LYS A 29 9.80 -4.33 -1.27
N GLY A 30 8.64 -4.99 -1.22
CA GLY A 30 7.43 -4.49 -1.89
C GLY A 30 6.13 -4.81 -1.17
N GLY A 31 6.14 -5.52 -0.04
CA GLY A 31 4.94 -5.92 0.70
C GLY A 31 5.10 -7.27 1.39
N VAL A 32 4.07 -7.73 2.10
CA VAL A 32 4.02 -9.08 2.71
C VAL A 32 3.36 -10.04 1.72
N PRO A 33 3.95 -11.21 1.42
CA PRO A 33 3.30 -12.16 0.52
C PRO A 33 2.06 -12.78 1.18
N THR A 34 1.16 -13.32 0.37
CA THR A 34 -0.08 -13.96 0.84
C THR A 34 0.21 -15.20 1.67
N SER A 35 1.17 -15.99 1.23
CA SER A 35 1.71 -17.16 1.92
C SER A 35 3.23 -17.22 1.72
N LEU A 36 3.88 -18.20 2.35
CA LEU A 36 5.30 -18.50 2.12
C LEU A 36 5.49 -19.69 1.16
N ASP A 37 4.40 -20.30 0.72
CA ASP A 37 4.41 -21.46 -0.17
C ASP A 37 4.33 -20.98 -1.61
N ASP A 38 5.25 -21.46 -2.46
CA ASP A 38 5.26 -21.16 -3.90
C ASP A 38 4.60 -22.31 -4.66
N THR A 39 3.28 -22.21 -4.82
CA THR A 39 2.46 -23.24 -5.48
C THR A 39 2.12 -22.87 -6.94
N GLY A 40 2.47 -21.65 -7.37
CA GLY A 40 1.98 -21.05 -8.62
C GLY A 40 0.53 -20.55 -8.58
N GLN A 41 -0.18 -20.69 -7.46
CA GLN A 41 -1.55 -20.19 -7.30
C GLN A 41 -1.59 -18.67 -7.01
N GLN A 42 -2.74 -18.05 -7.25
CA GLN A 42 -2.90 -16.59 -7.10
C GLN A 42 -2.75 -16.09 -5.66
N TRP A 43 -3.11 -16.95 -4.70
CA TRP A 43 -3.13 -16.66 -3.26
C TRP A 43 -1.90 -17.23 -2.54
N ASP A 44 -0.79 -17.34 -3.25
CA ASP A 44 0.45 -17.90 -2.75
C ASP A 44 1.65 -17.01 -3.08
N PHE A 45 2.82 -17.38 -2.56
CA PHE A 45 4.06 -16.68 -2.86
C PHE A 45 4.30 -16.62 -4.39
N PRO A 46 4.79 -15.50 -4.96
CA PRO A 46 5.22 -14.25 -4.30
C PRO A 46 4.13 -13.15 -4.31
N ASN A 47 2.85 -13.49 -4.47
CA ASN A 47 1.80 -12.51 -4.65
C ASN A 47 1.44 -11.80 -3.33
N GLY A 48 1.32 -10.48 -3.38
CA GLY A 48 0.77 -9.63 -2.32
C GLY A 48 -0.51 -8.94 -2.78
N TRP A 49 -1.52 -8.92 -1.91
CA TRP A 49 -2.83 -8.33 -2.19
C TRP A 49 -3.10 -7.13 -1.29
N SER A 50 -3.63 -6.05 -1.88
CA SER A 50 -3.87 -4.78 -1.17
C SER A 50 -4.67 -4.93 0.13
N PRO A 51 -5.77 -5.72 0.18
CA PRO A 51 -6.51 -5.92 1.44
C PRO A 51 -5.67 -6.56 2.55
N LEU A 52 -4.82 -7.54 2.21
CA LEU A 52 -3.94 -8.21 3.17
C LEU A 52 -2.86 -7.27 3.70
N GLN A 53 -2.33 -6.40 2.84
CA GLN A 53 -1.38 -5.37 3.28
C GLN A 53 -2.04 -4.42 4.27
N GLN A 54 -3.25 -3.97 3.97
CA GLN A 54 -3.99 -3.05 4.83
C GLN A 54 -4.24 -3.65 6.22
N ILE A 55 -4.68 -4.90 6.28
CA ILE A 55 -4.87 -5.64 7.54
C ILE A 55 -3.55 -5.68 8.31
N MET A 56 -2.45 -6.08 7.66
CA MET A 56 -1.13 -6.15 8.31
C MET A 56 -0.66 -4.78 8.81
N ILE A 57 -0.80 -3.71 8.03
CA ILE A 57 -0.43 -2.35 8.43
C ILE A 57 -1.20 -1.94 9.68
N TRP A 58 -2.51 -2.15 9.71
CA TRP A 58 -3.33 -1.76 10.86
C TRP A 58 -3.07 -2.64 12.08
N SER A 59 -2.85 -3.94 11.91
CA SER A 59 -2.43 -4.83 12.99
C SER A 59 -1.11 -4.38 13.61
N LEU A 60 -0.09 -4.08 12.79
CA LEU A 60 1.19 -3.57 13.26
C LEU A 60 1.07 -2.17 13.89
N GLU A 61 0.17 -1.33 13.42
CA GLU A 61 -0.06 0.01 13.99
C GLU A 61 -0.68 -0.06 15.38
N SER A 62 -1.51 -1.08 15.65
CA SER A 62 -2.17 -1.29 16.94
C SER A 62 -1.23 -1.70 18.07
N ILE A 63 -0.03 -2.20 17.74
CA ILE A 63 0.98 -2.62 18.70
C ILE A 63 2.06 -1.52 18.76
N PRO A 64 2.28 -0.86 19.92
CA PRO A 64 3.22 0.26 20.04
C PRO A 64 4.63 -0.04 19.50
N GLN A 65 5.14 -1.24 19.76
CA GLN A 65 6.47 -1.70 19.36
C GLN A 65 6.64 -1.83 17.84
N THR A 66 5.56 -2.01 17.08
CA THR A 66 5.61 -2.28 15.64
C THR A 66 5.14 -1.12 14.77
N LYS A 67 4.83 0.06 15.35
CA LYS A 67 4.40 1.25 14.58
C LYS A 67 5.40 1.66 13.50
N GLN A 68 6.70 1.55 13.76
CA GLN A 68 7.71 1.84 12.74
C GLN A 68 7.66 0.83 11.59
N LEU A 69 7.39 -0.44 11.89
CA LEU A 69 7.24 -1.49 10.90
C LEU A 69 5.96 -1.30 10.06
N ALA A 70 4.86 -0.88 10.69
CA ALA A 70 3.63 -0.50 10.01
C ALA A 70 3.88 0.61 8.97
N ARG A 71 4.58 1.67 9.38
CA ARG A 71 4.99 2.77 8.47
C ARG A 71 5.89 2.28 7.33
N LYS A 72 6.83 1.39 7.62
CA LYS A 72 7.73 0.83 6.60
C LYS A 72 6.94 0.03 5.56
N LEU A 73 6.03 -0.84 6.01
CA LEU A 73 5.16 -1.60 5.12
C LEU A 73 4.26 -0.70 4.29
N ALA A 74 3.64 0.31 4.91
CA ALA A 74 2.85 1.33 4.21
C ALA A 74 3.67 2.04 3.11
N SER A 75 4.91 2.43 3.41
CA SER A 75 5.80 3.06 2.42
C SER A 75 6.12 2.11 1.28
N SER A 76 6.67 0.92 1.57
CA SER A 76 7.10 -0.03 0.53
C SER A 76 5.94 -0.48 -0.36
N TRP A 77 4.74 -0.64 0.20
CA TRP A 77 3.54 -0.99 -0.56
C TRP A 77 3.11 0.16 -1.49
N LEU A 78 3.05 1.39 -0.98
CA LEU A 78 2.74 2.57 -1.80
C LEU A 78 3.79 2.78 -2.89
N ASP A 79 5.07 2.59 -2.59
CA ASP A 79 6.16 2.68 -3.55
C ASP A 79 5.98 1.65 -4.67
N SER A 80 5.64 0.40 -4.31
CA SER A 80 5.35 -0.66 -5.30
C SER A 80 4.14 -0.30 -6.17
N ASN A 81 3.05 0.19 -5.57
CA ASN A 81 1.87 0.62 -6.31
C ASN A 81 2.17 1.78 -7.26
N PHE A 82 2.91 2.79 -6.77
CA PHE A 82 3.31 3.96 -7.55
C PHE A 82 4.22 3.60 -8.71
N LEU A 83 5.25 2.77 -8.48
CA LEU A 83 6.15 2.29 -9.54
C LEU A 83 5.41 1.52 -10.63
N GLY A 84 4.42 0.69 -10.25
CA GLY A 84 3.57 -0.01 -11.22
C GLY A 84 2.76 0.98 -12.06
N TRP A 85 2.09 1.92 -11.41
CA TRP A 85 1.31 2.97 -12.08
C TRP A 85 2.17 3.85 -12.99
N GLN A 86 3.39 4.22 -12.60
CA GLN A 86 4.27 5.02 -13.45
C GLN A 86 4.58 4.33 -14.78
N ARG A 87 4.71 3.00 -14.77
CA ARG A 87 5.05 2.19 -15.95
C ARG A 87 3.86 1.93 -16.85
N THR A 88 2.68 1.65 -16.27
CA THR A 88 1.52 1.16 -17.04
C THR A 88 0.34 2.13 -17.08
N ARG A 89 0.36 3.19 -16.26
CA ARG A 89 -0.76 4.11 -16.01
C ARG A 89 -1.98 3.47 -15.36
N GLY A 90 -1.86 2.23 -14.86
CA GLY A 90 -2.89 1.51 -14.12
C GLY A 90 -2.35 0.86 -12.85
N MET A 91 -3.24 0.61 -11.89
CA MET A 91 -2.91 -0.17 -10.69
C MET A 91 -3.38 -1.63 -10.86
N PHE A 92 -2.61 -2.57 -10.32
CA PHE A 92 -2.89 -3.99 -10.47
C PHE A 92 -3.76 -4.55 -9.34
N GLU A 93 -4.40 -5.68 -9.62
CA GLU A 93 -5.13 -6.48 -8.62
C GLU A 93 -4.22 -6.93 -7.47
N LYS A 94 -3.04 -7.42 -7.83
CA LYS A 94 -2.02 -8.01 -6.97
C LYS A 94 -0.63 -7.66 -7.49
N TYR A 95 0.35 -7.62 -6.60
CA TYR A 95 1.74 -7.24 -6.90
C TYR A 95 2.69 -8.37 -6.52
N ASN A 96 3.81 -8.49 -7.22
CA ASN A 96 4.91 -9.34 -6.80
C ASN A 96 5.66 -8.63 -5.66
N VAL A 97 5.68 -9.22 -4.45
CA VAL A 97 6.30 -8.56 -3.29
C VAL A 97 7.82 -8.54 -3.33
N LEU A 98 8.44 -9.35 -4.21
CA LEU A 98 9.88 -9.38 -4.40
C LEU A 98 10.37 -8.30 -5.35
N GLU A 99 9.51 -7.86 -6.26
CA GLU A 99 9.83 -6.93 -7.35
C GLU A 99 8.86 -5.74 -7.35
N PRO A 100 9.22 -4.63 -6.68
CA PRO A 100 8.35 -3.45 -6.60
C PRO A 100 7.94 -2.91 -7.96
N GLY A 101 6.65 -2.59 -8.10
CA GLY A 101 6.08 -2.12 -9.36
C GLY A 101 5.80 -3.20 -10.40
N THR A 102 6.05 -4.48 -10.08
CA THR A 102 5.70 -5.61 -10.95
C THR A 102 4.36 -6.20 -10.51
N ARG A 103 3.49 -6.50 -11.50
CA ARG A 103 2.23 -7.20 -11.25
C ARG A 103 2.49 -8.61 -10.72
N GLY A 104 1.61 -9.09 -9.83
CA GLY A 104 1.60 -10.50 -9.43
C GLY A 104 1.06 -11.40 -10.53
N GLY A 105 1.32 -12.69 -10.43
CA GLY A 105 0.98 -13.70 -11.45
C GLY A 105 0.17 -14.88 -10.89
N GLY A 106 0.11 -15.97 -11.66
CA GLY A 106 -0.59 -17.20 -11.30
C GLY A 106 -2.10 -17.17 -11.59
N GLY A 107 -2.71 -18.36 -11.62
CA GLY A 107 -4.14 -18.56 -11.91
C GLY A 107 -4.50 -18.67 -13.41
N GLU A 108 -5.79 -18.89 -13.68
CA GLU A 108 -6.31 -19.27 -15.00
C GLU A 108 -6.91 -18.12 -15.84
N TYR A 109 -6.93 -16.87 -15.33
CA TYR A 109 -7.59 -15.76 -16.02
C TYR A 109 -6.68 -14.53 -16.19
N ASP A 110 -6.85 -13.85 -17.33
CA ASP A 110 -6.19 -12.58 -17.62
C ASP A 110 -6.63 -11.49 -16.63
N ILE A 111 -5.64 -10.80 -16.08
CA ILE A 111 -5.80 -9.83 -14.99
C ILE A 111 -6.38 -8.51 -15.51
N GLN A 112 -7.32 -7.93 -14.76
CA GLN A 112 -7.96 -6.66 -15.09
C GLN A 112 -7.14 -5.44 -14.64
N GLU A 113 -7.16 -4.37 -15.46
CA GLU A 113 -6.51 -3.09 -15.17
C GLU A 113 -7.42 -2.19 -14.30
N GLY A 114 -6.86 -1.56 -13.27
CA GLY A 114 -7.58 -0.62 -12.41
C GLY A 114 -8.43 -1.31 -11.33
N PHE A 115 -7.79 -1.75 -10.25
CA PHE A 115 -8.48 -2.52 -9.22
C PHE A 115 -8.97 -1.68 -8.03
N GLY A 116 -10.28 -1.74 -7.75
CA GLY A 116 -10.95 -0.91 -6.75
C GLY A 116 -10.34 -0.98 -5.35
N TRP A 117 -9.99 -2.18 -4.87
CA TRP A 117 -9.34 -2.30 -3.55
C TRP A 117 -7.92 -1.72 -3.53
N THR A 118 -7.18 -1.75 -4.64
CA THR A 118 -5.79 -1.26 -4.65
C THR A 118 -5.81 0.25 -4.54
N ASN A 119 -6.73 0.88 -5.29
CA ASN A 119 -6.99 2.31 -5.19
C ASN A 119 -7.46 2.70 -3.78
N GLY A 120 -8.44 1.97 -3.23
CA GLY A 120 -8.98 2.26 -1.90
C GLY A 120 -7.93 2.15 -0.79
N VAL A 121 -7.13 1.08 -0.80
CA VAL A 121 -6.06 0.87 0.17
C VAL A 121 -4.98 1.93 0.04
N ALA A 122 -4.54 2.27 -1.18
CA ALA A 122 -3.56 3.32 -1.39
C ALA A 122 -4.04 4.67 -0.83
N LEU A 123 -5.31 5.03 -1.06
CA LEU A 123 -5.91 6.25 -0.51
C LEU A 123 -6.00 6.23 1.02
N GLU A 124 -6.36 5.11 1.63
CA GLU A 124 -6.39 4.96 3.10
C GLU A 124 -4.98 5.09 3.71
N ILE A 125 -3.96 4.51 3.09
CA ILE A 125 -2.57 4.65 3.54
C ILE A 125 -2.13 6.11 3.40
N LEU A 126 -2.43 6.78 2.29
CA LEU A 126 -2.11 8.20 2.07
C LEU A 126 -2.84 9.11 3.05
N LYS A 127 -4.11 8.83 3.37
CA LYS A 127 -4.88 9.56 4.38
C LYS A 127 -4.23 9.44 5.77
N LYS A 128 -3.70 8.26 6.11
CA LYS A 128 -3.12 8.00 7.43
C LYS A 128 -1.66 8.45 7.57
N TYR A 129 -0.85 8.29 6.52
CA TYR A 129 0.60 8.49 6.56
C TYR A 129 1.12 9.52 5.54
N GLY A 130 0.26 10.19 4.77
CA GLY A 130 0.66 11.11 3.70
C GLY A 130 1.50 12.31 4.15
N ASP A 131 1.43 12.68 5.44
CA ASP A 131 2.25 13.74 6.03
C ASP A 131 3.64 13.26 6.49
N VAL A 132 3.87 11.94 6.52
CA VAL A 132 5.15 11.34 6.99
C VAL A 132 5.87 10.52 5.92
N LEU A 133 5.19 10.06 4.88
CA LEU A 133 5.79 9.29 3.78
C LEU A 133 6.30 10.19 2.65
N THR A 134 7.38 9.75 1.99
CA THR A 134 8.01 10.41 0.85
C THR A 134 8.11 9.46 -0.34
N THR A 135 7.94 9.98 -1.55
CA THR A 135 8.07 9.17 -2.78
C THR A 135 9.52 8.74 -3.04
N PRO A 136 9.77 7.61 -3.73
CA PRO A 136 11.11 7.11 -4.04
C PRO A 136 11.99 8.08 -4.86
N GLU A 137 11.38 8.99 -5.62
CA GLU A 137 12.09 9.94 -6.50
C GLU A 137 12.54 11.25 -5.82
N SER A 138 12.56 11.31 -4.49
CA SER A 138 13.02 12.53 -3.79
C SER A 138 14.55 12.59 -3.72
N ASN A 139 15.15 13.50 -4.49
CA ASN A 139 16.55 13.88 -4.38
C ASN A 139 16.85 14.36 -2.94
N PRO A 140 17.84 13.81 -2.22
CA PRO A 140 18.08 14.13 -0.80
C PRO A 140 18.45 15.59 -0.50
N GLN A 141 18.74 16.42 -1.51
CA GLN A 141 18.98 17.86 -1.34
C GLN A 141 17.78 18.77 -1.66
N SER A 142 16.67 18.25 -2.21
CA SER A 142 15.48 19.08 -2.47
C SER A 142 14.37 18.79 -1.46
N THR A 143 14.26 19.68 -0.47
CA THR A 143 13.08 19.96 0.37
C THR A 143 11.96 18.91 0.35
N ARG A 144 12.04 17.89 1.23
CA ARG A 144 10.94 17.09 1.80
C ARG A 144 9.62 17.10 0.98
N PHE A 145 9.58 16.34 -0.12
CA PHE A 145 8.38 16.18 -0.93
C PHE A 145 7.52 15.04 -0.37
N LEU A 146 6.59 15.40 0.51
CA LEU A 146 5.54 14.52 1.02
C LEU A 146 4.62 14.07 -0.14
N TYR A 147 4.17 12.81 -0.10
CA TYR A 147 3.25 12.23 -1.09
C TYR A 147 2.04 13.15 -1.42
N ARG A 148 1.58 13.91 -0.41
CA ARG A 148 0.48 14.91 -0.53
C ARG A 148 0.71 15.98 -1.59
N ARG A 149 1.95 16.35 -1.92
CA ARG A 149 2.28 17.44 -2.85
C ARG A 149 2.51 16.98 -4.30
N LYS A 150 2.91 15.73 -4.53
CA LYS A 150 3.13 15.18 -5.88
C LYS A 150 1.81 14.75 -6.56
N PHE A 151 0.90 14.12 -5.81
CA PHE A 151 -0.43 13.74 -6.35
C PHE A 151 -1.29 14.95 -6.74
N TYR A 152 -1.09 16.11 -6.09
CA TYR A 152 -1.79 17.36 -6.40
C TYR A 152 -1.32 18.01 -7.72
N ILE A 153 -0.06 17.82 -8.12
CA ILE A 153 0.52 18.47 -9.31
C ILE A 153 0.27 17.63 -10.58
N GLU A 154 0.24 16.30 -10.48
CA GLU A 154 0.04 15.42 -11.64
C GLU A 154 -1.43 15.13 -11.99
N THR A 155 -2.36 15.34 -11.05
CA THR A 155 -3.80 15.21 -11.31
C THR A 155 -4.39 16.36 -12.12
N ASN A 156 -3.70 17.52 -12.17
CA ASN A 156 -4.16 18.67 -12.95
C ASN A 156 -3.94 18.49 -14.48
N THR A 157 -3.02 17.60 -14.87
CA THR A 157 -2.69 17.32 -16.28
C THR A 157 -3.37 16.04 -16.81
N THR A 158 -3.85 15.17 -15.93
CA THR A 158 -4.38 13.84 -16.29
C THR A 158 -5.91 13.76 -16.35
N TYR A 159 -6.65 14.87 -16.20
CA TYR A 159 -8.12 14.88 -16.29
C TYR A 159 -8.74 14.26 -17.55
N LYS A 160 -7.96 14.11 -18.64
CA LYS A 160 -8.41 13.46 -19.88
C LYS A 160 -8.26 11.94 -19.93
N ALA A 161 -7.51 11.33 -19.00
CA ALA A 161 -7.22 9.88 -19.01
C ALA A 161 -8.13 9.04 -18.10
N TRP A 162 -8.91 9.68 -17.22
CA TRP A 162 -9.73 8.99 -16.22
C TRP A 162 -11.18 8.87 -16.70
N GLY A 163 -11.49 7.84 -17.49
CA GLY A 163 -12.86 7.48 -17.84
C GLY A 163 -13.73 7.12 -16.62
N HIS A 164 -15.02 7.49 -16.71
CA HIS A 164 -16.26 7.16 -15.98
C HIS A 164 -16.33 6.59 -14.53
N VAL A 165 -15.24 6.48 -13.76
CA VAL A 165 -15.31 6.21 -12.30
C VAL A 165 -14.96 7.48 -11.48
N SER A 166 -14.69 8.58 -12.18
CA SER A 166 -13.96 9.75 -11.66
C SER A 166 -14.82 10.79 -10.92
N HIS A 167 -16.15 10.67 -10.90
CA HIS A 167 -16.98 11.68 -10.21
C HIS A 167 -16.87 11.58 -8.68
N VAL A 168 -16.68 10.37 -8.13
CA VAL A 168 -16.55 10.18 -6.68
C VAL A 168 -15.16 10.56 -6.18
N LEU A 169 -14.12 10.29 -6.98
CA LEU A 169 -12.73 10.63 -6.65
C LEU A 169 -12.45 12.14 -6.75
N ALA A 170 -12.96 12.82 -7.78
CA ALA A 170 -12.79 14.26 -7.92
C ALA A 170 -13.54 15.03 -6.82
N SER A 171 -14.76 14.62 -6.48
CA SER A 171 -15.58 15.29 -5.45
C SER A 171 -15.04 15.06 -4.03
N SER A 172 -14.50 13.87 -3.74
CA SER A 172 -13.95 13.56 -2.42
C SER A 172 -12.60 14.25 -2.16
N LEU A 173 -11.77 14.44 -3.20
CA LEU A 173 -10.56 15.26 -3.10
C LEU A 173 -10.84 16.77 -3.12
N TYR A 174 -11.88 17.23 -3.82
CA TYR A 174 -12.37 18.62 -3.75
C TYR A 174 -12.91 18.97 -2.35
N LEU A 175 -13.69 18.08 -1.72
CA LEU A 175 -14.24 18.30 -0.39
C LEU A 175 -13.17 18.31 0.71
N LEU A 176 -12.09 17.53 0.56
CA LEU A 176 -10.97 17.52 1.49
C LEU A 176 -10.06 18.76 1.38
N THR A 177 -10.15 19.54 0.30
CA THR A 177 -9.44 20.81 0.15
C THR A 177 -10.22 22.02 0.68
N TYR A 178 -11.54 21.92 0.86
CA TYR A 178 -12.40 23.04 1.28
C TYR A 178 -12.95 22.95 2.72
N CYS A 179 -12.77 21.83 3.44
CA CYS A 179 -13.33 21.67 4.79
C CYS A 179 -12.44 22.16 5.96
N PHE A 180 -11.32 22.83 5.73
CA PHE A 180 -10.53 23.43 6.82
C PHE A 180 -9.91 24.77 6.37
N HIS A 181 -10.75 25.81 6.37
CA HIS A 181 -10.36 27.18 6.70
C HIS A 181 -10.98 27.53 8.05
#